data_AF-A0A537NRY8-F1
#
_entry.id   AF-A0A537NRY8-F1
#
_cell.length_a   1.000
_cell.length_b   1.000
_cell.length_c   1.000
_cell.angle_alpha   90.00
_cell.angle_beta   90.00
_cell.angle_gamma   90.00
#
_symmetry.space_group_name_H-M   'P 1'
#
loop_
_entity.id
_entity.type
_entity.pdbx_description
1 polymer ?
#
loop_
_entity_poly.entity_id
_entity_poly.type
_entity_poly.pdbx_seq_one_letter_code
_entity_poly.pdbx_strand_id
1 'polypeptide(L)'
;MRNARRRCRTSPAIGESLKGYDGFGWYGLGAPAKTPPEIIKKLSDATNEALSNPMINERFSQLGVDPMPLTAAAFAKHIAEEVDKWGKVISAQGIEVN
;
A
#
# COMPACT_ATOMS: atom_id res chain seq x y z
N MET A 1 1.53 -10.61 13.96
CA MET A 1 2.51 -11.54 13.35
C MET A 1 1.80 -12.64 12.55
N ARG A 2 1.15 -12.32 11.42
CA ARG A 2 0.61 -13.31 10.47
C ARG A 2 0.75 -12.75 9.05
N ASN A 3 1.41 -13.51 8.19
CA ASN A 3 1.62 -13.34 6.75
C ASN A 3 2.48 -12.16 6.27
N ALA A 4 3.78 -12.26 6.54
CA ALA A 4 4.78 -11.79 5.58
C ALA A 4 5.01 -12.91 4.54
N ARG A 5 5.07 -12.54 3.25
CA ARG A 5 5.70 -13.33 2.17
C ARG A 5 4.89 -14.51 1.62
N ARG A 6 4.00 -14.24 0.66
CA ARG A 6 3.83 -15.19 -0.46
C ARG A 6 5.15 -15.18 -1.26
N ARG A 7 6.04 -16.09 -0.88
CA ARG A 7 7.42 -16.21 -1.39
C ARG A 7 7.42 -16.43 -2.90
N CYS A 8 8.15 -15.62 -3.65
CA CYS A 8 8.86 -16.11 -4.83
C CYS A 8 9.71 -17.29 -4.34
N ARG A 9 9.39 -18.51 -4.78
CA ARG A 9 9.72 -19.77 -4.08
C ARG A 9 11.22 -19.99 -3.79
N THR A 10 12.13 -19.23 -4.37
CA THR A 10 13.58 -19.42 -4.23
C THR A 10 14.40 -18.19 -3.81
N SER A 11 13.81 -16.99 -3.66
CA SER A 11 14.59 -15.78 -3.35
C SER A 11 14.21 -15.18 -1.99
N PRO A 12 15.18 -14.92 -1.09
CA PRO A 12 14.93 -14.22 0.16
C PRO A 12 14.54 -12.76 -0.07
N ALA A 13 13.80 -12.17 0.87
CA ALA A 13 13.53 -10.74 0.82
C ALA A 13 14.83 -9.96 1.11
N ILE A 14 15.06 -8.83 0.44
CA ILE A 14 16.25 -7.99 0.66
C ILE A 14 16.38 -7.58 2.14
N GLY A 15 15.25 -7.31 2.81
CA GLY A 15 15.21 -6.98 4.24
C GLY A 15 15.76 -8.06 5.18
N GLU A 16 15.90 -9.31 4.71
CA GLU A 16 16.57 -10.38 5.47
C GLU A 16 18.10 -10.20 5.51
N SER A 17 18.68 -9.61 4.45
CA SER A 17 20.12 -9.34 4.34
C SER A 17 20.49 -7.91 4.73
N LEU A 18 19.62 -6.94 4.41
CA LEU A 18 19.82 -5.52 4.67
C LEU A 18 18.74 -5.01 5.64
N LYS A 19 19.11 -4.89 6.92
CA LYS A 19 18.18 -4.43 7.96
C LYS A 19 17.66 -3.03 7.64
N GLY A 20 16.35 -2.84 7.81
CA GLY A 20 15.68 -1.56 7.53
C GLY A 20 15.29 -1.36 6.07
N TYR A 21 15.68 -2.28 5.16
CA TYR A 21 15.20 -2.25 3.78
C TYR A 21 13.77 -2.78 3.68
N ASP A 22 12.85 -1.89 3.32
CA ASP A 22 11.47 -2.23 2.99
C ASP A 22 10.98 -1.29 1.88
N GLY A 23 10.87 -1.81 0.66
CA GLY A 23 10.53 -1.05 -0.55
C GLY A 23 9.48 -1.79 -1.35
N PHE A 24 8.24 -1.78 -0.88
CA PHE A 24 7.10 -2.39 -1.57
C PHE A 24 6.21 -1.33 -2.20
N GLY A 25 5.83 -1.54 -3.46
CA GLY A 25 4.89 -0.68 -4.16
C GLY A 25 3.45 -1.01 -3.76
N TRP A 26 2.66 0.01 -3.45
CA TRP A 26 1.26 -0.13 -3.08
C TRP A 26 0.34 0.63 -4.05
N TYR A 27 -0.93 0.24 -4.07
CA TYR A 27 -1.98 0.89 -4.83
C TYR A 27 -3.07 1.39 -3.89
N GLY A 28 -3.72 2.48 -4.26
CA GLY A 28 -4.85 3.01 -3.50
C GLY A 28 -5.73 3.93 -4.35
N LEU A 29 -6.87 4.30 -3.76
CA LEU A 29 -7.86 5.15 -4.42
C LEU A 29 -7.86 6.53 -3.77
N GLY A 30 -7.78 7.56 -4.62
CA GLY A 30 -7.84 8.96 -4.23
C GLY A 30 -9.09 9.65 -4.80
N ALA A 31 -9.52 10.70 -4.12
CA ALA A 31 -10.58 11.60 -4.57
C ALA A 31 -10.09 13.06 -4.43
N PRO A 32 -10.73 14.04 -5.10
CA PRO A 32 -10.38 15.45 -4.95
C PRO A 32 -10.35 15.91 -3.48
N ALA A 33 -9.43 16.84 -3.15
CA ALA A 33 -9.19 17.25 -1.76
C ALA A 33 -10.42 17.80 -1.01
N LYS A 34 -11.43 18.30 -1.74
CA LYS A 34 -12.67 18.85 -1.18
C LYS A 34 -13.86 17.90 -1.27
N THR A 35 -13.63 16.62 -1.56
CA THR A 35 -14.70 15.63 -1.56
C THR A 35 -15.31 15.51 -0.16
N PRO A 36 -16.65 15.59 -0.03
CA PRO A 36 -17.30 15.52 1.27
C PRO A 36 -17.00 14.23 2.05
N PRO A 37 -16.88 14.28 3.39
CA PRO A 37 -16.49 13.13 4.21
C PRO A 37 -17.40 11.90 4.06
N GLU A 38 -18.70 12.10 3.83
CA GLU A 38 -19.67 11.05 3.62
C GLU A 38 -19.42 10.27 2.32
N ILE A 39 -18.93 10.94 1.27
CA ILE A 39 -18.56 10.31 0.00
C ILE A 39 -17.26 9.52 0.18
N ILE A 40 -16.28 10.09 0.90
CA ILE A 40 -15.05 9.36 1.25
C ILE A 40 -15.36 8.09 2.04
N LYS A 41 -16.27 8.19 3.03
CA LYS A 41 -16.70 7.03 3.80
C LYS A 41 -17.33 5.97 2.88
N LYS A 42 -18.26 6.37 2.01
CA LYS A 42 -18.93 5.46 1.07
C LYS A 42 -17.93 4.75 0.15
N LEU A 43 -16.92 5.47 -0.35
CA LEU A 43 -15.86 4.88 -1.18
C LEU A 43 -14.99 3.90 -0.40
N SER A 44 -14.62 4.24 0.84
CA SER A 44 -13.84 3.35 1.70
C SER A 44 -14.60 2.07 2.05
N ASP A 45 -15.88 2.19 2.41
CA ASP A 45 -16.74 1.05 2.74
C ASP A 45 -16.90 0.13 1.52
N ALA A 46 -17.27 0.69 0.35
CA ALA A 46 -17.44 -0.08 -0.89
C ALA A 46 -16.13 -0.77 -1.34
N THR A 47 -14.99 -0.11 -1.15
CA THR A 47 -13.67 -0.70 -1.45
C THR A 47 -13.39 -1.90 -0.55
N ASN A 48 -13.61 -1.75 0.76
CA ASN A 48 -13.39 -2.84 1.71
C ASN A 48 -14.36 -4.00 1.49
N GLU A 49 -15.61 -3.72 1.10
CA GLU A 49 -16.57 -4.74 0.68
C GLU A 49 -16.08 -5.48 -0.58
N ALA A 50 -15.60 -4.77 -1.60
CA ALA A 50 -15.04 -5.41 -2.79
C ALA A 50 -13.82 -6.30 -2.46
N LEU A 51 -12.93 -5.85 -1.57
CA LEU A 51 -11.78 -6.66 -1.11
C LEU A 51 -12.19 -7.89 -0.28
N SER A 52 -13.42 -7.95 0.23
CA SER A 52 -13.94 -9.16 0.88
C SER A 52 -14.35 -10.25 -0.11
N ASN A 53 -14.50 -9.92 -1.39
CA ASN A 53 -14.90 -10.86 -2.43
C ASN A 53 -13.76 -11.87 -2.74
N PRO A 54 -13.98 -13.19 -2.56
CA PRO A 54 -12.97 -14.20 -2.83
C PRO A 54 -12.41 -14.18 -4.26
N MET A 55 -13.24 -13.86 -5.27
CA MET A 55 -12.79 -13.80 -6.67
C MET A 55 -11.79 -12.66 -6.89
N ILE A 56 -11.99 -11.52 -6.22
CA ILE A 56 -11.05 -10.39 -6.28
C ILE A 56 -9.74 -10.77 -5.61
N ASN A 57 -9.81 -11.39 -4.43
CA ASN A 57 -8.62 -11.86 -3.71
C ASN A 57 -7.82 -12.90 -4.49
N GLU A 58 -8.51 -13.82 -5.18
CA GLU A 58 -7.86 -14.80 -6.04
C GLU A 58 -7.16 -14.13 -7.22
N ARG A 59 -7.85 -13.19 -7.89
CA ARG A 59 -7.26 -12.47 -9.02
C ARG A 59 -6.04 -11.64 -8.60
N PHE A 60 -6.12 -10.93 -7.48
CA PHE A 60 -4.99 -10.18 -6.93
C PHE A 60 -3.83 -11.08 -6.55
N SER A 61 -4.10 -12.24 -5.92
CA SER A 61 -3.04 -13.22 -5.64
C SER A 61 -2.37 -13.73 -6.91
N GLN A 62 -3.09 -13.91 -8.02
CA GLN A 62 -2.49 -14.31 -9.31
C GLN A 62 -1.59 -13.20 -9.89
N LEU A 63 -1.90 -11.94 -9.60
CA LEU A 63 -1.12 -10.77 -10.01
C LEU A 63 0.01 -10.43 -9.02
N GLY A 64 0.18 -11.20 -7.94
CA GLY A 64 1.17 -10.92 -6.90
C GLY A 64 0.83 -9.72 -6.01
N VAL A 65 -0.44 -9.30 -6.00
CA VAL A 65 -0.95 -8.22 -5.15
C VAL A 65 -1.57 -8.82 -3.91
N ASP A 66 -1.12 -8.37 -2.74
CA ASP A 66 -1.73 -8.72 -1.46
C ASP A 66 -2.73 -7.61 -1.06
N PRO A 67 -4.03 -7.92 -0.90
CA PRO A 67 -5.04 -6.96 -0.46
C PRO A 67 -4.69 -6.33 0.90
N MET A 68 -4.76 -5.01 0.99
CA MET A 68 -4.51 -4.25 2.22
C MET A 68 -5.75 -3.40 2.57
N PRO A 69 -6.82 -4.00 3.16
CA PRO A 69 -8.00 -3.27 3.55
C PRO A 69 -7.68 -2.30 4.70
N LEU A 70 -7.93 -1.01 4.49
CA LEU A 70 -7.69 0.06 5.45
C LEU A 70 -8.93 0.94 5.57
N THR A 71 -9.08 1.60 6.72
CA THR A 71 -10.03 2.72 6.85
C THR A 71 -9.46 3.93 6.11
N ALA A 72 -10.31 4.88 5.70
CA ALA A 72 -9.87 6.13 5.08
C ALA A 72 -8.82 6.87 5.94
N ALA A 73 -9.00 6.90 7.27
CA ALA A 73 -8.05 7.52 8.18
C ALA A 73 -6.71 6.77 8.26
N ALA A 74 -6.75 5.43 8.31
CA ALA A 74 -5.52 4.62 8.32
C ALA A 74 -4.77 4.73 6.98
N PHE A 75 -5.49 4.81 5.86
CA PHE A 75 -4.90 5.01 4.55
C PHE A 75 -4.26 6.40 4.39
N ALA A 76 -4.91 7.46 4.89
CA ALA A 76 -4.32 8.80 4.92
C ALA A 76 -3.02 8.83 5.75
N LYS A 77 -3.00 8.12 6.88
CA LYS A 77 -1.79 7.95 7.69
C LYS A 77 -0.69 7.20 6.92
N HIS A 78 -1.04 6.11 6.23
CA HIS A 78 -0.08 5.34 5.43
C HIS A 78 0.56 6.20 4.32
N ILE A 79 -0.22 7.02 3.63
CA ILE A 79 0.30 7.97 2.63
C ILE A 79 1.31 8.93 3.28
N ALA A 80 0.99 9.51 4.44
CA ALA A 80 1.89 10.44 5.12
C ALA A 80 3.21 9.77 5.54
N GLU A 81 3.15 8.53 6.02
CA GLU A 81 4.34 7.74 6.40
C GLU A 81 5.21 7.41 5.18
N GLU A 82 4.61 7.02 4.06
CA GLU A 82 5.34 6.72 2.82
C GLU A 82 5.95 7.99 2.21
N VAL A 83 5.23 9.13 2.23
CA VAL A 83 5.77 10.42 1.80
C VAL A 83 6.97 10.84 2.65
N ASP A 84 6.90 10.69 3.98
CA ASP A 84 8.02 11.01 4.88
C ASP A 84 9.23 10.07 4.62
N LYS A 85 8.98 8.77 4.51
CA LYS A 85 10.01 7.76 4.24
C LYS A 85 10.74 8.02 2.92
N TRP A 86 10.00 8.17 1.82
CA TRP A 86 10.59 8.36 0.50
C TRP A 86 11.14 9.78 0.32
N GLY A 87 10.53 10.78 0.96
CA GLY A 87 11.05 12.15 1.00
C GLY A 87 12.47 12.20 1.58
N LYS A 88 12.74 11.48 2.68
CA LYS A 88 14.09 11.37 3.26
C LYS A 88 15.09 10.74 2.29
N VAL A 89 14.69 9.69 1.56
CA VAL A 89 15.55 9.02 0.57
C VAL A 89 15.87 9.98 -0.58
N ILE A 90 14.86 10.66 -1.12
CA ILE A 90 15.00 11.64 -2.22
C ILE A 90 15.94 12.77 -1.81
N SER A 91 15.69 13.40 -0.66
CA SER A 91 16.51 14.50 -0.16
C SER A 91 17.94 14.09 0.14
N ALA A 92 18.17 12.88 0.68
CA ALA A 92 19.52 12.39 0.98
C ALA A 92 20.36 12.13 -0.28
N GLN A 93 19.73 11.95 -1.45
CA GLN A 93 20.41 11.60 -2.71
C GLN A 93 20.34 12.72 -3.76
N GLY A 94 19.70 13.85 -3.45
CA GLY A 94 19.57 14.97 -4.40
C GLY A 94 18.79 14.58 -5.66
N ILE A 95 17.78 13.72 -5.54
CA ILE A 95 16.98 13.25 -6.67
C ILE A 95 15.96 14.33 -7.05
N GLU A 96 15.95 14.72 -8.32
CA GLU A 96 14.98 15.68 -8.88
C GLU A 96 14.21 15.04 -10.05
N VAL A 97 12.98 15.49 -10.26
CA VAL A 97 12.18 15.09 -11.43
C VAL A 97 12.50 16.07 -12.56
N ASN A 98 13.08 15.54 -13.65
CA ASN A 98 13.37 16.29 -14.87
C ASN A 98 12.11 16.72 -15.63
#